data_AF-A0A452YE35-F1
#
_entry.id   AF-A0A452YE35-F1
#
_cell.length_a   1.000
_cell.length_b   1.000
_cell.length_c   1.000
_cell.angle_alpha   90.00
_cell.angle_beta   90.00
_cell.angle_gamma   90.00
#
_symmetry.space_group_name_H-M   'P 1'
#
loop_
_entity.id
_entity.type
_entity.pdbx_description
1 polymer ?
#
loop_
_entity_poly.entity_id
_entity_poly.type
_entity_poly.pdbx_seq_one_letter_code
_entity_poly.pdbx_strand_id
1 'polypeptide(L)'
;SGKEKVLDFLYGLCKYYEGQHMVASSAAGDTLSSIKDKVYSLAAETALPVDDYKAWLTSFSADTILKGIDKLSDFLFGQLGLEFGSNAVITNGRIFVVDDGDSFLNEDLGLLESMEYELRTKYIHEIIEEVEWAGVDPDYLTSKFYSDITMLVSSSMSIRERPSERAHFEILNAEYSAIKLNSMNSSVHIDAVIDPLSPAGQKLSPLLRILSQQIQPSMRIVLNPISSLADLPLKNYYRFVLPSMDDFSSTDFSVHGPKAFFSNMPLSKTLTMNIDVPEPWLVEPVVAIHDLDNILLENLGDVRTLQAVYELEALLLTGSLHGKGPRTSSWSAV
;
A
#
# COMPACT_ATOMS: atom_id res chain seq x y z
N SER A 1 22.03 -20.88 34.61
CA SER A 1 22.31 -19.46 34.24
C SER A 1 21.15 -18.57 34.67
N GLY A 2 21.31 -17.25 34.88
CA GLY A 2 20.17 -16.36 35.17
C GLY A 2 19.05 -16.43 34.12
N LYS A 3 19.40 -16.71 32.86
CA LYS A 3 18.45 -16.91 31.74
C LYS A 3 17.58 -18.16 31.90
N GLU A 4 18.14 -19.25 32.42
CA GLU A 4 17.47 -20.54 32.58
C GLU A 4 16.35 -20.45 33.63
N LYS A 5 16.64 -19.79 34.75
CA LYS A 5 15.64 -19.48 35.79
C LYS A 5 14.45 -18.66 35.27
N VAL A 6 14.71 -17.74 34.34
CA VAL A 6 13.67 -16.93 33.70
C VAL A 6 12.84 -17.77 32.73
N LEU A 7 13.46 -18.68 31.99
CA LEU A 7 12.75 -19.61 31.10
C LEU A 7 11.83 -20.54 31.89
N ASP A 8 12.31 -21.11 33.00
CA ASP A 8 11.50 -21.96 33.88
C ASP A 8 10.31 -21.19 34.47
N PHE A 9 10.55 -19.93 34.87
CA PHE A 9 9.50 -19.02 35.35
C PHE A 9 8.44 -18.75 34.28
N LEU A 10 8.86 -18.40 33.06
CA LEU A 10 7.96 -18.13 31.94
C LEU A 10 7.17 -19.37 31.54
N TYR A 11 7.81 -20.53 31.48
CA TYR A 11 7.15 -21.80 31.20
C TYR A 11 6.06 -22.11 32.24
N GLY A 12 6.38 -21.96 33.52
CA GLY A 12 5.41 -22.15 34.61
C GLY A 12 4.24 -21.18 34.54
N LEU A 13 4.49 -19.93 34.14
CA LEU A 13 3.46 -18.90 33.96
C LEU A 13 2.56 -19.21 32.75
N CYS A 14 3.13 -19.56 31.61
CA CYS A 14 2.37 -19.93 30.41
C CYS A 14 1.46 -21.14 30.67
N LYS A 15 1.99 -22.18 31.33
CA LYS A 15 1.21 -23.38 31.70
C LYS A 15 0.05 -23.05 32.64
N TYR A 16 0.23 -22.09 33.54
CA TYR A 16 -0.85 -21.61 34.40
C TYR A 16 -1.95 -20.89 33.61
N TYR A 17 -1.57 -20.03 32.66
CA TYR A 17 -2.52 -19.34 31.79
C TYR A 17 -3.28 -20.28 30.85
N GLU A 18 -2.61 -21.27 30.28
CA GLU A 18 -3.22 -22.29 29.43
C GLU A 18 -4.31 -23.06 30.19
N GLY A 19 -4.05 -23.40 31.46
CA GLY A 19 -5.04 -24.05 32.34
C GLY A 19 -6.24 -23.16 32.71
N GLN A 20 -6.08 -21.83 32.70
CA GLN A 20 -7.16 -20.87 32.97
C GLN A 20 -8.00 -20.58 31.72
N HIS A 21 -7.39 -20.51 30.53
CA HIS A 21 -8.09 -20.27 29.27
C HIS A 21 -9.07 -21.39 28.89
N MET A 22 -8.85 -22.62 29.39
CA MET A 22 -9.79 -23.75 29.25
C MET A 22 -11.04 -23.65 30.15
N VAL A 23 -11.05 -22.74 31.12
CA VAL A 23 -12.16 -22.55 32.07
C VAL A 23 -12.63 -21.10 31.97
N ALA A 24 -13.58 -20.85 31.07
CA ALA A 24 -14.25 -19.57 30.98
C ALA A 24 -15.00 -19.26 32.30
N SER A 25 -14.48 -18.37 33.15
CA SER A 25 -15.27 -17.84 34.27
C SER A 25 -14.79 -16.49 34.83
N SER A 26 -15.68 -15.51 34.65
CA SER A 26 -16.14 -14.44 35.54
C SER A 26 -15.22 -13.79 36.60
N ALA A 27 -15.33 -12.46 36.65
CA ALA A 27 -14.88 -11.50 37.67
C ALA A 27 -13.38 -11.10 37.64
N ALA A 28 -13.09 -10.07 36.85
CA ALA A 28 -11.75 -9.51 36.62
C ALA A 28 -10.95 -9.11 37.89
N GLY A 29 -11.62 -8.87 39.02
CA GLY A 29 -10.97 -8.53 40.29
C GLY A 29 -10.28 -9.71 40.97
N ASP A 30 -10.95 -10.87 41.01
CA ASP A 30 -10.42 -12.06 41.69
C ASP A 30 -9.30 -12.71 40.85
N THR A 31 -9.42 -12.67 39.52
CA THR A 31 -8.41 -13.18 38.59
C THR A 31 -7.07 -12.46 38.73
N LEU A 32 -7.09 -11.12 38.90
CA LEU A 32 -5.85 -10.34 39.00
C LEU A 32 -5.09 -10.63 40.31
N SER A 33 -5.80 -10.79 41.42
CA SER A 33 -5.18 -11.18 42.70
C SER A 33 -4.55 -12.57 42.62
N SER A 34 -5.26 -13.53 42.02
CA SER A 34 -4.80 -14.89 41.79
C SER A 34 -3.57 -14.94 40.87
N ILE A 35 -3.52 -14.13 39.82
CA ILE A 35 -2.35 -14.00 38.93
C ILE A 35 -1.15 -13.42 39.68
N LYS A 36 -1.34 -12.36 40.47
CA LYS A 36 -0.26 -11.74 41.25
C LYS A 36 0.36 -12.74 42.23
N ASP A 37 -0.47 -13.47 42.97
CA ASP A 37 0.00 -14.48 43.92
C ASP A 37 0.77 -15.61 43.22
N LYS A 38 0.31 -16.04 42.05
CA LYS A 38 1.00 -17.07 41.25
C LYS A 38 2.34 -16.57 40.70
N VAL A 39 2.42 -15.31 40.27
CA VAL A 39 3.68 -14.68 39.85
C VAL A 39 4.68 -14.66 41.01
N TYR A 40 4.25 -14.31 42.22
CA TYR A 40 5.12 -14.31 43.39
C TYR A 40 5.59 -15.71 43.77
N SER A 41 4.71 -16.72 43.72
CA SER A 41 5.10 -18.10 44.03
C SER A 41 6.10 -18.64 43.02
N LEU A 42 5.86 -18.43 41.72
CA LEU A 42 6.76 -18.88 40.66
C LEU A 42 8.12 -18.17 40.74
N ALA A 43 8.13 -16.86 41.04
CA ALA A 43 9.38 -16.11 41.22
C ALA A 43 10.18 -16.63 42.43
N ALA A 44 9.50 -17.02 43.52
CA ALA A 44 10.16 -17.63 44.68
C ALA A 44 10.72 -19.03 44.36
N GLU A 45 9.97 -19.86 43.64
CA GLU A 45 10.37 -21.21 43.20
C GLU A 45 11.57 -21.18 42.27
N THR A 46 11.67 -20.20 41.37
CA THR A 46 12.79 -20.06 40.43
C THR A 46 13.94 -19.21 40.97
N ALA A 47 13.89 -18.82 42.25
CA ALA A 47 14.87 -17.96 42.91
C ALA A 47 15.13 -16.63 42.16
N LEU A 48 14.06 -16.01 41.67
CA LEU A 48 14.03 -14.66 41.11
C LEU A 48 13.67 -13.62 42.20
N PRO A 49 14.02 -12.33 42.02
CA PRO A 49 13.78 -11.30 43.04
C PRO A 49 12.29 -10.98 43.21
N VAL A 50 11.62 -11.65 44.14
CA VAL A 50 10.17 -11.50 44.37
C VAL A 50 9.78 -10.07 44.72
N ASP A 51 10.63 -9.35 45.46
CA ASP A 51 10.35 -7.98 45.90
C ASP A 51 10.30 -6.99 44.73
N ASP A 52 11.10 -7.21 43.67
CA ASP A 52 11.06 -6.41 42.45
C ASP A 52 9.74 -6.62 41.70
N TYR A 53 9.25 -7.87 41.60
CA TYR A 53 7.94 -8.17 41.01
C TYR A 53 6.79 -7.59 41.81
N LYS A 54 6.87 -7.61 43.15
CA LYS A 54 5.87 -6.97 44.02
C LYS A 54 5.82 -5.47 43.78
N ALA A 55 6.97 -4.80 43.81
CA ALA A 55 7.06 -3.36 43.54
C ALA A 55 6.49 -3.02 42.15
N TRP A 56 6.87 -3.79 41.13
CA TRP A 56 6.39 -3.60 39.76
C TRP A 56 4.87 -3.83 39.64
N LEU A 57 4.32 -4.94 40.15
CA LEU A 57 2.89 -5.26 40.07
C LEU A 57 2.00 -4.34 40.94
N THR A 58 2.56 -3.69 41.96
CA THR A 58 1.86 -2.64 42.73
C THR A 58 1.78 -1.30 42.01
N SER A 59 2.63 -1.06 41.00
CA SER A 59 2.58 0.16 40.18
C SER A 59 1.42 0.18 39.18
N PHE A 60 0.77 -0.97 38.92
CA PHE A 60 -0.36 -1.07 38.00
C PHE A 60 -1.70 -1.09 38.74
N SER A 61 -2.61 -0.21 38.32
CA SER A 61 -4.03 -0.27 38.71
C SER A 61 -4.79 -1.27 37.83
N ALA A 62 -5.87 -1.88 38.36
CA ALA A 62 -6.71 -2.80 37.60
C ALA A 62 -7.29 -2.13 36.35
N ASP A 63 -7.71 -0.86 36.46
CA ASP A 63 -8.23 -0.06 35.34
C ASP A 63 -7.18 0.19 34.25
N THR A 64 -5.91 0.39 34.63
CA THR A 64 -4.81 0.56 33.67
C THR A 64 -4.56 -0.72 32.88
N ILE A 65 -4.64 -1.88 33.53
CA ILE A 65 -4.44 -3.18 32.89
C ILE A 65 -5.60 -3.48 31.92
N LEU A 66 -6.85 -3.27 32.35
CA LEU A 66 -8.03 -3.49 31.51
C LEU A 66 -7.98 -2.62 30.25
N LYS A 67 -7.68 -1.31 30.38
CA LYS A 67 -7.49 -0.41 29.23
C LYS A 67 -6.34 -0.87 28.31
N GLY A 68 -5.28 -1.45 28.89
CA GLY A 68 -4.18 -2.03 28.13
C GLY A 68 -4.58 -3.27 27.35
N ILE A 69 -5.38 -4.16 27.95
CA ILE A 69 -5.93 -5.36 27.32
C ILE A 69 -6.90 -4.98 26.21
N ASP A 70 -7.80 -4.04 26.43
CA ASP A 70 -8.73 -3.54 25.40
C ASP A 70 -7.95 -2.98 24.21
N LYS A 71 -6.94 -2.13 24.46
CA LYS A 71 -6.10 -1.58 23.40
C LYS A 71 -5.32 -2.66 22.65
N LEU A 72 -4.83 -3.69 23.35
CA LEU A 72 -4.14 -4.82 22.73
C LEU A 72 -5.12 -5.66 21.88
N SER A 73 -6.33 -5.91 22.40
CA SER A 73 -7.40 -6.60 21.70
C SER A 73 -7.77 -5.87 20.40
N ASP A 74 -8.00 -4.56 20.47
CA ASP A 74 -8.28 -3.72 19.29
C ASP A 74 -7.14 -3.76 18.26
N PHE A 75 -5.89 -3.81 18.74
CA PHE A 75 -4.73 -3.94 17.87
C PHE A 75 -4.68 -5.31 17.17
N LEU A 76 -4.79 -6.41 17.93
CA LEU A 76 -4.66 -7.77 17.41
C LEU A 76 -5.83 -8.16 16.49
N PHE A 77 -7.08 -7.91 16.92
CA PHE A 77 -8.26 -8.29 16.16
C PHE A 77 -8.65 -7.24 15.12
N GLY A 78 -8.51 -5.96 15.45
CA GLY A 78 -8.93 -4.86 14.58
C GLY A 78 -7.89 -4.49 13.52
N GLN A 79 -6.63 -4.30 13.92
CA GLN A 79 -5.58 -3.83 13.00
C GLN A 79 -4.82 -4.97 12.33
N LEU A 80 -4.47 -6.02 13.07
CA LEU A 80 -3.74 -7.17 12.52
C LEU A 80 -4.67 -8.20 11.87
N GLY A 81 -5.97 -8.15 12.16
CA GLY A 81 -6.97 -9.07 11.59
C GLY A 81 -6.80 -10.52 12.03
N LEU A 82 -6.15 -10.77 13.18
CA LEU A 82 -6.01 -12.11 13.73
C LEU A 82 -7.37 -12.62 14.22
N GLU A 83 -7.62 -13.92 14.09
CA GLU A 83 -8.84 -14.54 14.63
C GLU A 83 -8.63 -14.97 16.08
N PHE A 84 -9.72 -15.00 16.85
CA PHE A 84 -9.66 -15.47 18.23
C PHE A 84 -9.23 -16.95 18.28
N GLY A 85 -8.21 -17.24 19.08
CA GLY A 85 -7.65 -18.59 19.21
C GLY A 85 -6.59 -18.95 18.17
N SER A 86 -6.31 -18.08 17.20
CA SER A 86 -5.24 -18.31 16.22
C SER A 86 -3.85 -18.17 16.86
N ASN A 87 -2.93 -19.04 16.47
CA ASN A 87 -1.52 -18.90 16.81
C ASN A 87 -0.84 -18.09 15.70
N ALA A 88 -0.09 -17.05 16.05
CA ALA A 88 0.61 -16.24 15.07
C ALA A 88 2.02 -15.85 15.53
N VAL A 89 2.93 -15.79 14.57
CA VAL A 89 4.32 -15.36 14.75
C VAL A 89 4.51 -14.05 13.99
N ILE A 90 4.97 -13.02 14.69
CA ILE A 90 5.14 -11.68 14.12
C ILE A 90 6.62 -11.35 14.07
N THR A 91 7.16 -11.08 12.88
CA THR A 91 8.57 -10.75 12.68
C THR A 91 8.73 -9.53 11.78
N ASN A 92 9.36 -8.46 12.29
CA ASN A 92 9.64 -7.24 11.55
C ASN A 92 8.44 -6.74 10.73
N GLY A 93 7.23 -6.75 11.30
CA GLY A 93 6.00 -6.28 10.66
C GLY A 93 5.26 -7.29 9.76
N ARG A 94 5.77 -8.52 9.58
CA ARG A 94 5.06 -9.63 8.93
C ARG A 94 4.36 -10.50 9.96
N ILE A 95 3.20 -11.01 9.59
CA ILE A 95 2.37 -11.86 10.42
C ILE A 95 2.28 -13.22 9.74
N PHE A 96 2.71 -14.27 10.43
CA PHE A 96 2.57 -15.65 10.00
C PHE A 96 1.54 -16.30 10.90
N VAL A 97 0.34 -16.56 10.38
CA VAL A 97 -0.68 -17.33 11.10
C VAL A 97 -0.34 -18.82 10.94
N VAL A 98 -0.30 -19.53 12.06
CA VAL A 98 -0.07 -20.97 12.11
C VAL A 98 -1.44 -21.64 12.19
N ASP A 99 -1.78 -22.40 11.15
CA ASP A 99 -3.07 -23.07 11.03
C ASP A 99 -3.24 -24.16 12.11
N ASP A 100 -4.50 -24.43 12.47
CA ASP A 100 -4.85 -25.46 13.45
C ASP A 100 -4.41 -26.85 12.95
N GLY A 101 -3.38 -27.40 13.60
CA GLY A 101 -2.81 -28.71 13.30
C GLY A 101 -1.37 -28.67 12.76
N ASP A 102 -0.90 -27.49 12.36
CA ASP A 102 0.51 -27.29 11.99
C ASP A 102 1.36 -27.02 13.23
N SER A 103 2.51 -27.68 13.31
CA SER A 103 3.48 -27.43 14.38
C SER A 103 4.50 -26.41 13.92
N PHE A 104 4.71 -25.37 14.72
CA PHE A 104 5.80 -24.41 14.51
C PHE A 104 6.89 -24.66 15.55
N LEU A 105 8.05 -25.11 15.10
CA LEU A 105 9.15 -25.56 15.94
C LEU A 105 10.26 -24.51 16.08
N ASN A 106 11.27 -24.81 16.90
CA ASN A 106 12.43 -23.93 17.08
C ASN A 106 13.24 -23.79 15.78
N GLU A 107 13.34 -24.87 15.02
CA GLU A 107 14.02 -24.88 13.72
C GLU A 107 13.33 -23.94 12.72
N ASP A 108 12.00 -23.87 12.75
CA ASP A 108 11.21 -22.99 11.90
C ASP A 108 11.42 -21.51 12.27
N LEU A 109 11.56 -21.20 13.58
CA LEU A 109 11.97 -19.86 14.02
C LEU A 109 13.34 -19.48 13.50
N GLY A 110 14.32 -20.38 13.58
CA GLY A 110 15.67 -20.13 13.07
C GLY A 110 15.69 -19.94 11.55
N LEU A 111 14.90 -20.74 10.82
CA LEU A 111 14.73 -20.56 9.38
C LEU A 111 14.08 -19.21 9.06
N LEU A 112 12.99 -18.86 9.75
CA LEU A 112 12.29 -17.59 9.58
C LEU A 112 13.23 -16.41 9.81
N GLU A 113 14.02 -16.43 10.89
CA GLU A 113 15.02 -15.40 11.19
C GLU A 113 16.06 -15.27 10.06
N SER A 114 16.64 -16.39 9.63
CA SER A 114 17.67 -16.39 8.58
C SER A 114 17.12 -15.88 7.23
N MET A 115 15.91 -16.28 6.86
CA MET A 115 15.25 -15.82 5.64
C MET A 115 14.89 -14.33 5.70
N GLU A 116 14.34 -13.87 6.82
CA GLU A 116 13.98 -12.45 7.01
C GLU A 116 15.21 -11.54 7.06
N TYR A 117 16.34 -12.06 7.54
CA TYR A 117 17.61 -11.36 7.47
C TYR A 117 18.14 -11.27 6.04
N GLU A 118 18.37 -12.42 5.38
CA GLU A 118 19.02 -12.47 4.06
C GLU A 118 18.20 -11.82 2.95
N LEU A 119 16.88 -12.02 2.93
CA LEU A 119 16.04 -11.51 1.83
C LEU A 119 15.69 -10.04 1.97
N ARG A 120 15.81 -9.46 3.18
CA ARG A 120 15.23 -8.15 3.46
C ARG A 120 16.07 -7.29 4.39
N THR A 121 16.26 -7.72 5.63
CA THR A 121 16.81 -6.85 6.68
C THR A 121 18.25 -6.47 6.38
N LYS A 122 19.04 -7.38 5.80
CA LYS A 122 20.42 -7.15 5.39
C LYS A 122 20.56 -5.97 4.42
N TYR A 123 19.82 -5.96 3.32
CA TYR A 123 19.87 -4.87 2.34
C TYR A 123 19.42 -3.54 2.92
N ILE A 124 18.39 -3.55 3.78
CA ILE A 124 17.91 -2.33 4.44
C ILE A 124 18.99 -1.78 5.37
N HIS A 125 19.64 -2.67 6.12
CA HIS A 125 20.72 -2.31 7.03
C HIS A 125 21.92 -1.72 6.29
N GLU A 126 22.38 -2.37 5.22
CA GLU A 126 23.47 -1.89 4.35
C GLU A 126 23.16 -0.48 3.81
N ILE A 127 21.94 -0.24 3.31
CA ILE A 127 21.53 1.08 2.83
C ILE A 127 21.54 2.12 3.96
N ILE A 128 21.02 1.79 5.15
CA ILE A 128 20.96 2.73 6.28
C ILE A 128 22.37 3.09 6.79
N GLU A 129 23.32 2.15 6.73
CA GLU A 129 24.72 2.41 7.07
C GLU A 129 25.40 3.37 6.09
N GLU A 130 25.03 3.34 4.81
CA GLU A 130 25.54 4.26 3.79
C GLU A 130 24.94 5.67 3.85
N VAL A 131 23.83 5.87 4.57
CA VAL A 131 23.18 7.19 4.69
C VAL A 131 23.97 8.12 5.59
N GLU A 132 24.34 9.30 5.06
CA GLU A 132 24.90 10.39 5.85
C GLU A 132 23.79 11.14 6.64
N TRP A 133 23.78 10.96 7.96
CA TRP A 133 22.81 11.59 8.86
C TRP A 133 23.18 13.05 9.19
N ALA A 134 22.94 13.95 8.25
CA ALA A 134 23.15 15.38 8.45
C ALA A 134 22.20 15.95 9.51
N GLY A 135 22.74 16.64 10.53
CA GLY A 135 21.96 17.32 11.57
C GLY A 135 21.56 16.46 12.77
N VAL A 136 22.02 15.20 12.83
CA VAL A 136 21.94 14.35 14.03
C VAL A 136 23.28 14.43 14.77
N ASP A 137 23.24 14.60 16.08
CA ASP A 137 24.45 14.60 16.91
C ASP A 137 25.09 13.19 16.87
N PRO A 138 26.39 13.07 16.54
CA PRO A 138 27.09 11.78 16.45
C PRO A 138 26.92 10.89 17.68
N ASP A 139 26.75 11.46 18.87
CA ASP A 139 26.57 10.69 20.11
C ASP A 139 25.25 9.91 20.14
N TYR A 140 24.27 10.29 19.30
CA TYR A 140 22.98 9.58 19.17
C TYR A 140 23.00 8.48 18.10
N LEU A 141 24.03 8.45 17.23
CA LEU A 141 24.21 7.43 16.18
C LEU A 141 24.74 6.11 16.78
N THR A 142 24.00 5.57 17.74
CA THR A 142 24.32 4.32 18.43
C THR A 142 23.83 3.10 17.65
N SER A 143 24.35 1.91 17.93
CA SER A 143 23.85 0.65 17.36
C SER A 143 22.35 0.46 17.58
N LYS A 144 21.82 0.98 18.69
CA LYS A 144 20.37 1.00 18.97
C LYS A 144 19.62 1.86 17.97
N PHE A 145 20.11 3.07 17.66
CA PHE A 145 19.50 3.94 16.65
C PHE A 145 19.43 3.26 15.29
N TYR A 146 20.54 2.70 14.81
CA TYR A 146 20.59 1.96 13.55
C TYR A 146 19.63 0.76 13.54
N SER A 147 19.57 0.00 14.64
CA SER A 147 18.64 -1.12 14.79
C SER A 147 17.17 -0.68 14.76
N ASP A 148 16.82 0.36 15.52
CA ASP A 148 15.46 0.89 15.60
C ASP A 148 14.98 1.40 14.22
N ILE A 149 15.82 2.15 13.50
CA ILE A 149 15.51 2.63 12.14
C ILE A 149 15.41 1.45 11.16
N THR A 150 16.32 0.47 11.23
CA THR A 150 16.27 -0.73 10.39
C THR A 150 14.96 -1.49 10.59
N MET A 151 14.53 -1.69 11.84
CA MET A 151 13.26 -2.36 12.16
C MET A 151 12.05 -1.54 11.71
N LEU A 152 12.08 -0.21 11.87
CA LEU A 152 11.00 0.68 11.44
C LEU A 152 10.84 0.66 9.91
N VAL A 153 11.94 0.71 9.16
CA VAL A 153 11.91 0.63 7.70
C VAL A 153 11.47 -0.76 7.25
N SER A 154 12.01 -1.82 7.83
CA SER A 154 11.66 -3.21 7.51
C SER A 154 10.18 -3.51 7.76
N SER A 155 9.64 -3.07 8.90
CA SER A 155 8.21 -3.20 9.23
C SER A 155 7.31 -2.40 8.28
N SER A 156 7.65 -1.15 8.00
CA SER A 156 6.89 -0.32 7.05
C SER A 156 6.88 -0.90 5.63
N MET A 157 7.97 -1.55 5.23
CA MET A 157 8.07 -2.23 3.94
C MET A 157 7.31 -3.56 3.90
N SER A 158 7.00 -4.19 5.04
CA SER A 158 6.30 -5.48 5.12
C SER A 158 4.89 -5.44 4.56
N ILE A 159 4.22 -4.32 4.77
CA ILE A 159 2.80 -4.11 4.43
C ILE A 159 2.62 -3.98 2.91
N ARG A 160 3.69 -3.69 2.17
CA ARG A 160 3.63 -3.52 0.72
C ARG A 160 3.80 -4.88 0.03
N GLU A 161 2.75 -5.33 -0.63
CA GLU A 161 2.87 -6.33 -1.69
C GLU A 161 3.78 -5.74 -2.78
N ARG A 162 4.92 -6.39 -3.02
CA ARG A 162 5.80 -6.01 -4.14
C ARG A 162 5.45 -6.87 -5.34
N PRO A 163 5.15 -6.29 -6.51
CA PRO A 163 5.29 -7.03 -7.75
C PRO A 163 6.76 -7.46 -7.89
N SER A 164 7.00 -8.66 -8.44
CA SER A 164 8.32 -9.28 -8.57
C SER A 164 9.30 -8.50 -9.44
N GLU A 165 8.82 -7.53 -10.23
CA GLU A 165 9.63 -6.74 -11.15
C GLU A 165 10.05 -5.41 -10.53
N ARG A 166 11.34 -5.29 -10.17
CA ARG A 166 11.96 -4.00 -9.83
C ARG A 166 12.66 -3.44 -11.05
N ALA A 167 12.26 -2.26 -11.50
CA ALA A 167 13.00 -1.49 -12.50
C ALA A 167 14.06 -0.62 -11.79
N HIS A 168 15.34 -0.79 -12.17
CA HIS A 168 16.45 0.00 -11.64
C HIS A 168 16.66 1.24 -12.52
N PHE A 169 15.97 2.34 -12.19
CA PHE A 169 16.04 3.59 -12.96
C PHE A 169 17.34 4.39 -12.76
N GLU A 170 18.18 3.98 -11.80
CA GLU A 170 19.48 4.59 -11.52
C GLU A 170 20.51 4.35 -12.64
N ILE A 171 20.30 3.32 -13.45
CA ILE A 171 21.17 2.95 -14.58
C ILE A 171 20.99 3.90 -15.77
N LEU A 172 19.88 4.63 -15.84
CA LEU A 172 19.55 5.49 -16.98
C LEU A 172 20.36 6.79 -16.93
N ASN A 173 21.33 6.93 -17.83
CA ASN A 173 21.98 8.22 -18.09
C ASN A 173 20.98 9.13 -18.81
N ALA A 174 20.58 10.20 -18.14
CA ALA A 174 19.46 11.04 -18.55
C ALA A 174 19.80 12.53 -18.61
N GLU A 175 21.06 12.88 -18.89
CA GLU A 175 21.50 14.29 -18.98
C GLU A 175 20.72 15.10 -20.02
N TYR A 176 20.50 14.53 -21.21
CA TYR A 176 19.85 15.22 -22.34
C TYR A 176 18.46 14.65 -22.67
N SER A 177 18.10 13.50 -22.11
CA SER A 177 16.84 12.81 -22.36
C SER A 177 15.84 12.96 -21.23
N ALA A 178 16.19 13.61 -20.11
CA ALA A 178 15.25 13.81 -19.01
C ALA A 178 14.96 15.26 -18.64
N ILE A 179 13.71 15.46 -18.24
CA ILE A 179 13.22 16.66 -17.57
C ILE A 179 13.22 16.37 -16.08
N LYS A 180 13.98 17.16 -15.31
CA LYS A 180 14.07 17.02 -13.85
C LYS A 180 13.32 18.18 -13.18
N LEU A 181 12.32 17.84 -12.39
CA LEU A 181 11.51 18.76 -11.59
C LEU A 181 11.82 18.44 -10.12
N ASN A 182 12.84 19.10 -9.58
CA ASN A 182 13.30 18.82 -8.22
C ASN A 182 12.53 19.68 -7.21
N SER A 183 11.93 19.02 -6.22
CA SER A 183 11.37 19.64 -5.02
C SER A 183 12.21 19.21 -3.82
N MET A 184 12.83 20.15 -3.09
CA MET A 184 13.85 19.84 -2.08
C MET A 184 13.33 18.98 -0.92
N ASN A 185 12.02 18.98 -0.64
CA ASN A 185 11.40 18.29 0.50
C ASN A 185 10.20 17.41 0.09
N SER A 186 10.21 16.82 -1.12
CA SER A 186 9.08 15.97 -1.53
C SER A 186 9.15 14.60 -0.87
N SER A 187 8.06 14.17 -0.24
CA SER A 187 7.88 12.80 0.24
C SER A 187 7.65 11.79 -0.89
N VAL A 188 7.22 12.27 -2.06
CA VAL A 188 6.90 11.46 -3.24
C VAL A 188 7.92 11.73 -4.34
N HIS A 189 8.52 10.66 -4.83
CA HIS A 189 9.47 10.66 -5.95
C HIS A 189 8.85 9.88 -7.11
N ILE A 190 8.85 10.48 -8.30
CA ILE A 190 8.28 9.87 -9.51
C ILE A 190 9.34 9.83 -10.60
N ASP A 191 9.77 8.61 -10.95
CA ASP A 191 10.54 8.35 -12.16
C ASP A 191 9.59 7.85 -13.25
N ALA A 192 9.46 8.61 -14.34
CA ALA A 192 8.60 8.25 -15.47
C ALA A 192 9.44 8.11 -16.74
N VAL A 193 9.41 6.93 -17.36
CA VAL A 193 10.01 6.69 -18.68
C VAL A 193 8.89 6.68 -19.71
N ILE A 194 8.92 7.63 -20.64
CA ILE A 194 7.82 7.87 -21.57
C ILE A 194 8.36 7.92 -23.00
N ASP A 195 7.74 7.16 -23.89
CA ASP A 195 7.85 7.42 -25.33
C ASP A 195 6.86 8.54 -25.70
N PRO A 196 7.34 9.75 -26.07
CA PRO A 196 6.47 10.87 -26.42
C PRO A 196 5.65 10.62 -27.70
N LEU A 197 6.04 9.65 -28.52
CA LEU A 197 5.35 9.27 -29.75
C LEU A 197 4.38 8.11 -29.55
N SER A 198 4.16 7.67 -28.30
CA SER A 198 3.21 6.60 -27.98
C SER A 198 1.84 7.15 -27.55
N PRO A 199 0.74 6.41 -27.81
CA PRO A 199 -0.58 6.74 -27.25
C PRO A 199 -0.59 6.80 -25.72
N ALA A 200 0.19 5.95 -25.05
CA ALA A 200 0.34 5.97 -23.60
C ALA A 200 0.99 7.28 -23.12
N GLY A 201 2.01 7.76 -23.83
CA GLY A 201 2.66 9.05 -23.54
C GLY A 201 1.71 10.25 -23.64
N GLN A 202 0.77 10.23 -24.60
CA GLN A 202 -0.28 11.25 -24.71
C GLN A 202 -1.19 11.29 -23.47
N LYS A 203 -1.48 10.13 -22.87
CA LYS A 203 -2.30 10.02 -21.64
C LYS A 203 -1.51 10.41 -20.38
N LEU A 204 -0.28 9.93 -20.26
CA LEU A 204 0.55 10.13 -19.06
C LEU A 204 1.03 11.58 -18.89
N SER A 205 1.33 12.29 -19.98
CA SER A 205 1.81 13.67 -19.93
C SER A 205 0.90 14.63 -19.14
N PRO A 206 -0.42 14.72 -19.42
CA PRO A 206 -1.33 15.54 -18.63
C PRO A 206 -1.45 15.04 -17.19
N LEU A 207 -1.46 13.73 -16.93
CA LEU A 207 -1.51 13.19 -15.56
C LEU A 207 -0.31 13.63 -14.72
N LEU A 208 0.91 13.51 -15.25
CA LEU A 208 2.12 13.96 -14.57
C LEU A 208 2.10 15.47 -14.30
N ARG A 209 1.54 16.26 -15.21
CA ARG A 209 1.37 17.69 -15.01
C ARG A 209 0.44 17.99 -13.84
N ILE A 210 -0.66 17.25 -13.68
CA ILE A 210 -1.57 17.40 -12.53
C ILE A 210 -0.84 17.07 -11.24
N LEU A 211 -0.15 15.94 -11.20
CA LEU A 211 0.61 15.52 -10.02
C LEU A 211 1.62 16.60 -9.63
N SER A 212 2.33 17.17 -10.62
CA SER A 212 3.22 18.32 -10.42
C SER A 212 2.54 19.51 -9.75
N GLN A 213 1.31 19.82 -10.13
CA GLN A 213 0.58 21.00 -9.63
C GLN A 213 -0.03 20.76 -8.26
N GLN A 214 -0.55 19.55 -8.00
CA GLN A 214 -1.32 19.24 -6.79
C GLN A 214 -0.44 18.82 -5.61
N ILE A 215 0.57 17.97 -5.84
CA ILE A 215 1.38 17.38 -4.77
C ILE A 215 2.86 17.79 -4.82
N GLN A 216 3.28 18.51 -5.86
CA GLN A 216 4.65 19.01 -6.06
C GLN A 216 5.75 17.96 -5.75
N PRO A 217 5.69 16.77 -6.39
CA PRO A 217 6.65 15.71 -6.14
C PRO A 217 7.99 16.05 -6.79
N SER A 218 9.07 15.40 -6.34
CA SER A 218 10.31 15.36 -7.10
C SER A 218 10.10 14.39 -8.28
N MET A 219 10.23 14.88 -9.50
CA MET A 219 9.97 14.10 -10.70
C MET A 219 11.14 14.10 -11.67
N ARG A 220 11.41 12.94 -12.25
CA ARG A 220 12.32 12.79 -13.38
C ARG A 220 11.58 12.08 -14.52
N ILE A 221 11.36 12.83 -15.60
CA ILE A 221 10.66 12.35 -16.78
C ILE A 221 11.70 12.07 -17.87
N VAL A 222 12.00 10.81 -18.11
CA VAL A 222 12.92 10.34 -19.14
C VAL A 222 12.15 10.10 -20.43
N LEU A 223 12.54 10.78 -21.51
CA LEU A 223 11.98 10.60 -22.84
C LEU A 223 12.76 9.51 -23.58
N ASN A 224 12.08 8.41 -23.91
CA ASN A 224 12.67 7.26 -24.60
C ASN A 224 11.84 6.91 -25.85
N PRO A 225 12.01 7.64 -26.97
CA PRO A 225 11.30 7.34 -28.19
C PRO A 225 11.85 6.08 -28.90
N ILE A 226 10.97 5.36 -29.59
CA ILE A 226 11.38 4.25 -30.46
C ILE A 226 12.11 4.82 -31.68
N SER A 227 13.29 4.26 -31.99
CA SER A 227 14.16 4.77 -33.06
C SER A 227 13.72 4.39 -34.48
N SER A 228 13.00 3.27 -34.64
CA SER A 228 12.52 2.78 -35.93
C SER A 228 11.01 2.87 -36.00
N LEU A 229 10.51 3.79 -36.81
CA LEU A 229 9.09 3.99 -37.06
C LEU A 229 8.79 3.60 -38.51
N ALA A 230 8.05 2.51 -38.71
CA ALA A 230 7.60 2.09 -40.04
C ALA A 230 6.43 2.95 -40.55
N ASP A 231 5.64 3.49 -39.62
CA ASP A 231 4.41 4.23 -39.85
C ASP A 231 4.38 5.52 -39.01
N LEU A 232 3.43 6.40 -39.29
CA LEU A 232 3.12 7.55 -38.43
C LEU A 232 2.74 7.05 -37.02
N PRO A 233 3.47 7.45 -35.96
CA PRO A 233 3.34 6.85 -34.63
C PRO A 233 2.03 7.25 -33.93
N LEU A 234 1.53 8.46 -34.19
CA LEU A 234 0.29 8.98 -33.64
C LEU A 234 -0.70 9.27 -34.76
N LYS A 235 -1.84 8.57 -34.75
CA LYS A 235 -2.91 8.69 -35.77
C LYS A 235 -4.14 9.43 -35.24
N ASN A 236 -4.09 9.96 -34.02
CA ASN A 236 -5.19 10.61 -33.32
C ASN A 236 -4.78 11.96 -32.71
N TYR A 237 -5.77 12.80 -32.44
CA TYR A 237 -5.63 14.00 -31.62
C TYR A 237 -6.21 13.70 -30.24
N TYR A 238 -5.42 13.93 -29.18
CA TYR A 238 -5.81 13.55 -27.82
C TYR A 238 -5.86 14.76 -26.89
N ARG A 239 -6.90 14.82 -26.04
CA ARG A 239 -7.04 15.80 -24.97
C ARG A 239 -7.54 15.10 -23.72
N PHE A 240 -6.75 15.20 -22.65
CA PHE A 240 -7.17 14.75 -21.33
C PHE A 240 -8.03 15.83 -20.68
N VAL A 241 -9.22 15.44 -20.23
CA VAL A 241 -10.20 16.35 -19.62
C VAL A 241 -10.15 16.17 -18.11
N LEU A 242 -10.07 17.29 -17.40
CA LEU A 242 -10.15 17.31 -15.95
C LEU A 242 -11.25 18.26 -15.51
N PRO A 243 -12.09 17.84 -14.56
CA PRO A 243 -12.96 18.76 -13.87
C PRO A 243 -12.14 19.77 -13.08
N SER A 244 -12.44 21.05 -13.28
CA SER A 244 -11.97 22.15 -12.46
C SER A 244 -13.12 22.69 -11.60
N MET A 245 -12.80 23.38 -10.49
CA MET A 245 -13.83 23.98 -9.64
C MET A 245 -14.67 25.03 -10.38
N ASP A 246 -14.10 25.65 -11.41
CA ASP A 246 -14.79 26.64 -12.24
C ASP A 246 -15.89 26.01 -13.11
N ASP A 247 -15.78 24.72 -13.45
CA ASP A 247 -16.78 24.00 -14.27
C ASP A 247 -18.10 23.75 -13.51
N PHE A 248 -18.11 23.91 -12.18
CA PHE A 248 -19.27 23.69 -11.32
C PHE A 248 -19.81 24.98 -10.65
N SER A 249 -19.29 26.15 -11.04
CA SER A 249 -19.53 27.42 -10.35
C SER A 249 -20.83 28.15 -10.74
N SER A 250 -21.54 27.71 -11.79
CA SER A 250 -22.79 28.35 -12.23
C SER A 250 -24.02 27.81 -11.49
N THR A 251 -24.80 28.71 -10.88
CA THR A 251 -26.12 28.42 -10.27
C THR A 251 -27.23 28.12 -11.28
N ASP A 252 -26.95 28.22 -12.57
CA ASP A 252 -27.89 27.87 -13.64
C ASP A 252 -27.82 26.36 -13.92
N PHE A 253 -28.98 25.73 -14.16
CA PHE A 253 -29.11 24.31 -14.50
C PHE A 253 -28.37 23.90 -15.79
N SER A 254 -27.77 24.85 -16.52
CA SER A 254 -26.84 24.59 -17.62
C SER A 254 -25.43 24.34 -17.06
N VAL A 255 -25.22 23.20 -16.40
CA VAL A 255 -23.89 22.78 -15.98
C VAL A 255 -23.06 22.52 -17.25
N HIS A 256 -22.16 23.44 -17.59
CA HIS A 256 -21.13 23.19 -18.59
C HIS A 256 -20.08 22.30 -17.94
N GLY A 257 -20.34 21.00 -17.92
CA GLY A 257 -19.37 20.01 -17.44
C GLY A 257 -18.03 20.12 -18.19
N PRO A 258 -16.98 19.48 -17.65
CA PRO A 258 -15.64 19.59 -18.21
C PRO A 258 -15.64 19.14 -19.67
N LYS A 259 -15.02 19.94 -20.54
CA LYS A 259 -15.11 19.79 -22.00
C LYS A 259 -13.75 19.63 -22.66
N ALA A 260 -13.68 18.73 -23.64
CA ALA A 260 -12.57 18.68 -24.59
C ALA A 260 -12.87 19.61 -25.77
N PHE A 261 -11.99 20.57 -26.03
CA PHE A 261 -12.09 21.45 -27.20
C PHE A 261 -10.90 21.25 -28.12
N PHE A 262 -11.18 20.96 -29.39
CA PHE A 262 -10.18 20.81 -30.45
C PHE A 262 -10.32 21.95 -31.45
N SER A 263 -9.34 22.85 -31.49
CA SER A 263 -9.27 23.92 -32.48
C SER A 263 -8.47 23.50 -33.71
N ASN A 264 -8.75 24.14 -34.85
CA ASN A 264 -7.98 23.99 -36.10
C ASN A 264 -7.83 22.54 -36.58
N MET A 265 -8.89 21.74 -36.44
CA MET A 265 -8.93 20.37 -36.92
C MET A 265 -8.93 20.33 -38.46
N PRO A 266 -8.33 19.30 -39.08
CA PRO A 266 -8.27 19.19 -40.53
C PRO A 266 -9.68 19.02 -41.14
N LEU A 267 -10.03 19.90 -42.08
CA LEU A 267 -11.39 19.94 -42.64
C LEU A 267 -11.69 18.79 -43.61
N SER A 268 -10.68 18.39 -44.40
CA SER A 268 -10.80 17.43 -45.50
C SER A 268 -10.52 15.97 -45.10
N LYS A 269 -10.25 15.71 -43.82
CA LYS A 269 -10.01 14.36 -43.32
C LYS A 269 -11.25 13.85 -42.61
N THR A 270 -11.59 12.60 -42.87
CA THR A 270 -12.56 11.88 -42.04
C THR A 270 -11.97 11.64 -40.66
N LEU A 271 -12.74 11.99 -39.63
CA LEU A 271 -12.39 11.87 -38.23
C LEU A 271 -13.43 10.99 -37.52
N THR A 272 -12.99 10.32 -36.48
CA THR A 272 -13.85 9.56 -35.57
C THR A 272 -13.68 10.14 -34.17
N MET A 273 -14.78 10.41 -33.48
CA MET A 273 -14.75 10.86 -32.09
C MET A 273 -14.80 9.63 -31.19
N ASN A 274 -13.84 9.53 -30.27
CA ASN A 274 -13.79 8.48 -29.28
C ASN A 274 -13.49 9.07 -27.90
N ILE A 275 -14.07 8.48 -26.85
CA ILE A 275 -13.77 8.82 -25.46
C ILE A 275 -12.98 7.67 -24.84
N ASP A 276 -11.82 8.02 -24.31
CA ASP A 276 -10.98 7.12 -23.54
C ASP A 276 -11.38 7.20 -22.06
N VAL A 277 -12.18 6.23 -21.59
CA VAL A 277 -12.66 6.16 -20.21
C VAL A 277 -12.02 5.00 -19.44
N PRO A 278 -11.96 5.07 -18.09
CA PRO A 278 -11.63 3.91 -17.27
C PRO A 278 -12.52 2.70 -17.57
N GLU A 279 -11.96 1.50 -17.50
CA GLU A 279 -12.67 0.24 -17.77
C GLU A 279 -14.00 0.07 -17.01
N PRO A 280 -14.14 0.52 -15.74
CA PRO A 280 -15.41 0.38 -15.03
C PRO A 280 -16.51 1.34 -15.54
N TRP A 281 -16.24 2.25 -16.47
CA TRP A 281 -17.21 3.27 -16.87
C TRP A 281 -17.97 2.84 -18.12
N LEU A 282 -19.29 2.84 -18.05
CA LEU A 282 -20.16 2.70 -19.21
C LEU A 282 -20.63 4.09 -19.64
N VAL A 283 -20.14 4.55 -20.80
CA VAL A 283 -20.38 5.90 -21.31
C VAL A 283 -21.04 5.84 -22.67
N GLU A 284 -22.06 6.67 -22.87
CA GLU A 284 -22.84 6.72 -24.12
C GLU A 284 -23.11 8.16 -24.57
N PRO A 285 -23.21 8.41 -25.90
CA PRO A 285 -23.53 9.71 -26.44
C PRO A 285 -25.03 10.01 -26.28
N VAL A 286 -25.36 11.06 -25.53
CA VAL A 286 -26.75 11.52 -25.31
C VAL A 286 -27.17 12.62 -26.27
N VAL A 287 -26.20 13.40 -26.77
CA VAL A 287 -26.43 14.43 -27.79
C VAL A 287 -25.37 14.29 -28.88
N ALA A 288 -25.78 13.90 -30.08
CA ALA A 288 -24.94 13.86 -31.27
C ALA A 288 -25.78 14.19 -32.51
N ILE A 289 -25.56 15.37 -33.10
CA ILE A 289 -26.29 15.79 -34.32
C ILE A 289 -25.74 15.09 -35.55
N HIS A 290 -24.45 14.78 -35.55
CA HIS A 290 -23.72 14.16 -36.64
C HIS A 290 -23.28 12.74 -36.28
N ASP A 291 -23.01 11.93 -37.29
CA ASP A 291 -22.38 10.62 -37.13
C ASP A 291 -20.96 10.79 -36.57
N LEU A 292 -20.74 10.28 -35.36
CA LEU A 292 -19.48 10.43 -34.62
C LEU A 292 -18.36 9.53 -35.17
N ASP A 293 -18.71 8.51 -35.95
CA ASP A 293 -17.76 7.58 -36.55
C ASP A 293 -17.22 8.08 -37.90
N ASN A 294 -17.96 8.98 -38.56
CA ASN A 294 -17.64 9.50 -39.89
C ASN A 294 -17.78 11.03 -39.98
N ILE A 295 -17.01 11.74 -39.17
CA ILE A 295 -17.02 13.20 -39.12
C ILE A 295 -16.18 13.76 -40.27
N LEU A 296 -16.82 14.57 -41.12
CA LEU A 296 -16.14 15.37 -42.14
C LEU A 296 -16.48 16.84 -41.94
N LEU A 297 -15.51 17.64 -41.47
CA LEU A 297 -15.79 18.99 -40.99
C LEU A 297 -16.14 19.99 -42.11
N GLU A 298 -15.72 19.74 -43.36
CA GLU A 298 -16.17 20.52 -44.51
C GLU A 298 -17.67 20.40 -44.77
N ASN A 299 -18.32 19.33 -44.31
CA ASN A 299 -19.76 19.11 -44.49
C ASN A 299 -20.62 19.83 -43.43
N LEU A 300 -20.01 20.53 -42.47
CA LEU A 300 -20.74 21.22 -41.40
C LEU A 300 -21.49 22.48 -41.86
N GLY A 301 -21.28 22.92 -43.11
CA GLY A 301 -21.97 24.07 -43.70
C GLY A 301 -21.72 25.36 -42.91
N ASP A 302 -22.80 26.01 -42.46
CA ASP A 302 -22.74 27.28 -41.71
C ASP A 302 -22.35 27.09 -40.23
N VAL A 303 -22.41 25.86 -39.71
CA VAL A 303 -22.08 25.56 -38.31
C VAL A 303 -20.58 25.33 -38.20
N ARG A 304 -19.87 26.20 -37.48
CA ARG A 304 -18.40 26.12 -37.37
C ARG A 304 -17.90 25.11 -36.33
N THR A 305 -18.80 24.55 -35.52
CA THR A 305 -18.46 23.71 -34.36
C THR A 305 -19.35 22.49 -34.31
N LEU A 306 -18.74 21.30 -34.39
CA LEU A 306 -19.41 20.05 -34.06
C LEU A 306 -19.37 19.87 -32.53
N GLN A 307 -20.52 19.53 -31.95
CA GLN A 307 -20.67 19.23 -30.53
C GLN A 307 -21.28 17.84 -30.34
N ALA A 308 -20.71 17.09 -29.40
CA ALA A 308 -21.29 15.88 -28.86
C ALA A 308 -21.27 15.95 -27.33
N VAL A 309 -22.29 15.39 -26.68
CA VAL A 309 -22.39 15.28 -25.21
C VAL A 309 -22.53 13.81 -24.87
N TYR A 310 -21.76 13.37 -23.88
CA TYR A 310 -21.75 12.01 -23.38
C TYR A 310 -22.19 12.00 -21.92
N GLU A 311 -22.83 10.90 -21.53
CA GLU A 311 -23.26 10.64 -20.16
C GLU A 311 -22.60 9.35 -19.65
N LEU A 312 -22.22 9.36 -18.37
CA LEU A 312 -21.82 8.16 -17.64
C LEU A 312 -23.10 7.47 -17.18
N GLU A 313 -23.52 6.44 -17.92
CA GLU A 313 -24.76 5.70 -17.67
C GLU A 313 -24.64 4.83 -16.42
N ALA A 314 -23.54 4.08 -16.33
CA ALA A 314 -23.34 3.11 -15.27
C ALA A 314 -21.87 2.89 -14.93
N LEU A 315 -21.65 2.33 -13.73
CA LEU A 315 -20.37 1.80 -13.30
C LEU A 315 -20.43 0.27 -13.25
N LEU A 316 -19.55 -0.39 -13.99
CA LEU A 316 -19.40 -1.83 -13.99
C LEU A 316 -18.75 -2.29 -12.68
N LEU A 317 -19.48 -3.14 -11.96
CA LEU A 317 -18.95 -3.90 -10.83
C LEU A 317 -18.44 -5.24 -11.33
N THR A 318 -17.14 -5.33 -11.54
CA THR A 318 -16.48 -6.59 -11.91
C THR A 318 -16.01 -7.32 -10.64
N GLY A 319 -16.15 -8.64 -10.63
CA GLY A 319 -15.71 -9.48 -9.52
C GLY A 319 -15.28 -10.85 -10.03
N SER A 320 -14.16 -11.35 -9.51
CA SER A 320 -13.68 -12.69 -9.83
C SER A 320 -14.21 -13.70 -8.81
N LEU A 321 -15.03 -14.64 -9.26
CA LEU A 321 -15.49 -15.74 -8.42
C LEU A 321 -14.36 -16.77 -8.27
N HIS A 322 -13.83 -16.89 -7.06
CA HIS A 322 -12.89 -17.95 -6.70
C HIS A 322 -13.63 -19.00 -5.88
N GLY A 323 -13.78 -20.20 -6.45
CA GLY A 323 -14.32 -21.34 -5.71
C GLY A 323 -13.32 -21.76 -4.63
N LYS A 324 -13.66 -21.56 -3.35
CA LYS A 324 -12.95 -22.25 -2.25
C LYS A 324 -13.42 -23.70 -2.19
N GLY A 325 -12.85 -24.53 -3.05
CA GLY A 325 -13.00 -25.99 -2.99
C GLY A 325 -11.84 -26.64 -2.23
N PRO A 326 -12.06 -27.76 -1.51
CA PRO A 326 -10.94 -28.57 -1.03
C PRO A 326 -10.14 -29.06 -2.24
N ARG A 327 -8.81 -29.01 -2.17
CA ARG A 327 -7.92 -29.58 -3.19
C ARG A 327 -8.13 -31.10 -3.27
N THR A 328 -9.16 -31.57 -3.98
CA THR A 328 -9.19 -32.87 -4.65
C THR A 328 -10.31 -32.93 -5.69
N SER A 329 -10.01 -33.64 -6.78
CA SER A 329 -10.88 -34.15 -7.85
C SER A 329 -11.07 -33.27 -9.10
N SER A 330 -10.45 -33.78 -10.16
CA SER A 330 -10.63 -33.43 -11.57
C SER A 330 -12.10 -33.43 -11.96
N TRP A 331 -12.52 -32.42 -12.71
CA TRP A 331 -13.73 -32.49 -13.51
C TRP A 331 -13.36 -32.34 -14.98
N SER A 332 -13.49 -33.45 -15.71
CA SER A 332 -13.59 -33.48 -17.17
C SER A 332 -15.04 -33.11 -17.51
N ALA A 333 -15.25 -32.06 -18.30
CA ALA A 333 -16.55 -31.80 -18.93
C ALA A 333 -16.55 -32.37 -20.35
N VAL A 334 -17.60 -33.13 -20.66
CA VAL A 334 -17.97 -33.63 -22.00
C VAL A 334 -18.46 -32.47 -22.87
#